data_AF-A0A5Z1J9I2-F1
#
_entry.id   AF-A0A5Z1J9I2-F1
#
_cell.length_a   1.000
_cell.length_b   1.000
_cell.length_c   1.000
_cell.angle_alpha   90.00
_cell.angle_beta   90.00
_cell.angle_gamma   90.00
#
_symmetry.space_group_name_H-M   'P 1'
#
loop_
_entity.id
_entity.type
_entity.pdbx_description
1 polymer ?
#
loop_
_entity_poly.entity_id
_entity_poly.type
_entity_poly.pdbx_seq_one_letter_code
_entity_poly.pdbx_strand_id
1 'polypeptide(L)'
;MTYHEVPHIVIKNNSQKGGYFFEDILTEEILTDVCRKVTGTSEYTVEFDNEGGYNKGRLATISYKGSKIYVSFSQAGKVEGRNYNFQSLTTALVRFYRGSRHSSRICFYFLPQEGNRETEYFSFMYRVMATAGVEFINDEQYLTQTIEKFANVQDIINARDRLREGKRNNNSSYLTKSEYGVAEIYAKTYGANKKEAVLISLAASHISKKIRIYEIREQNISVLPKPDKEALEMLPNVEIINTDMQIEIREFVGRNSLRSPRYIFNLLDRLGPKKCTLCDCEIPELIEGAHIWPVADIKADKSIPNDQKLNYAIDGHNGIWLCENHHKMFDEGLIRIEHDGTIRLKDDLNDNDKSFIITTTTNTLLPDGVISEEAEIYLAKRDEASTYEASNYITI
;
A
#
# COMPACT_ATOMS: atom_id res chain seq x y z
N MET A 1 3.24 33.65 -12.53
CA MET A 1 3.51 32.76 -13.66
C MET A 1 4.01 33.63 -14.78
N THR A 2 5.19 33.33 -15.29
CA THR A 2 5.76 34.05 -16.44
C THR A 2 5.11 33.47 -17.69
N TYR A 3 4.52 34.34 -18.50
CA TYR A 3 3.92 33.96 -19.78
C TYR A 3 5.04 33.89 -20.82
N HIS A 4 5.12 32.78 -21.55
CA HIS A 4 6.13 32.56 -22.58
C HIS A 4 5.45 32.19 -23.90
N GLU A 5 5.73 32.96 -24.95
CA GLU A 5 5.27 32.71 -26.33
C GLU A 5 6.06 31.57 -27.00
N VAL A 6 7.32 31.39 -26.60
CA VAL A 6 8.18 30.26 -27.01
C VAL A 6 8.37 29.39 -25.76
N PRO A 7 8.25 28.05 -25.84
CA PRO A 7 8.48 27.17 -24.70
C PRO A 7 9.81 27.47 -24.00
N HIS A 8 9.77 27.62 -22.67
CA HIS A 8 10.95 27.82 -21.86
C HIS A 8 11.15 26.66 -20.90
N ILE A 9 12.24 25.92 -21.09
CA ILE A 9 12.61 24.71 -20.36
C ILE A 9 13.61 25.08 -19.27
N VAL A 10 13.32 24.73 -18.02
CA VAL A 10 14.23 24.92 -16.88
C VAL A 10 14.57 23.57 -16.26
N ILE A 11 15.87 23.32 -16.08
CA ILE A 11 16.41 22.06 -15.57
C ILE A 11 17.49 22.37 -14.53
N LYS A 12 17.35 21.84 -13.31
CA LYS A 12 18.49 21.84 -12.37
C LYS A 12 19.58 20.95 -12.93
N ASN A 13 20.79 21.50 -13.11
CA ASN A 13 21.84 20.82 -13.86
C ASN A 13 22.56 19.75 -13.04
N ASN A 14 22.74 19.96 -11.73
CA ASN A 14 23.47 19.04 -10.86
C ASN A 14 22.69 17.75 -10.57
N SER A 15 23.29 16.58 -10.77
CA SER A 15 22.71 15.30 -10.33
C SER A 15 22.87 15.06 -8.81
N GLN A 16 21.94 14.32 -8.21
CA GLN A 16 21.98 14.04 -6.76
C GLN A 16 22.99 12.93 -6.38
N LYS A 17 23.13 11.91 -7.23
CA LYS A 17 23.92 10.71 -6.94
C LYS A 17 24.79 10.24 -8.10
N GLY A 18 24.71 10.89 -9.26
CA GLY A 18 25.29 10.39 -10.51
C GLY A 18 26.65 10.97 -10.87
N GLY A 19 27.06 12.07 -10.24
CA GLY A 19 28.30 12.76 -10.58
C GLY A 19 28.33 13.37 -11.99
N TYR A 20 27.18 13.41 -12.68
CA TYR A 20 27.00 14.00 -14.00
C TYR A 20 26.16 15.28 -13.96
N PHE A 21 26.21 16.06 -15.04
CA PHE A 21 25.29 17.15 -15.30
C PHE A 21 24.15 16.72 -16.23
N PHE A 22 22.96 17.31 -16.06
CA PHE A 22 21.83 16.99 -16.93
C PHE A 22 22.03 17.51 -18.35
N GLU A 23 22.82 18.56 -18.56
CA GLU A 23 23.20 19.02 -19.91
C GLU A 23 24.00 17.97 -20.70
N ASP A 24 24.75 17.09 -20.02
CA ASP A 24 25.49 16.01 -20.65
C ASP A 24 24.58 14.87 -21.17
N ILE A 25 23.38 14.75 -20.60
CA ILE A 25 22.45 13.64 -20.86
C ILE A 25 21.27 14.09 -21.71
N LEU A 26 20.75 15.28 -21.45
CA LEU A 26 19.58 15.85 -22.13
C LEU A 26 20.06 16.66 -23.34
N THR A 27 20.44 15.92 -24.39
CA THR A 27 20.91 16.49 -25.65
C THR A 27 19.85 17.35 -26.34
N GLU A 28 20.28 18.17 -27.30
CA GLU A 28 19.37 18.98 -28.14
C GLU A 28 18.30 18.12 -28.83
N GLU A 29 18.66 16.92 -29.30
CA GLU A 29 17.73 15.97 -29.91
C GLU A 29 16.62 15.56 -28.93
N ILE A 30 17.01 15.19 -27.70
CA ILE A 30 16.07 14.78 -26.65
C ILE A 30 15.15 15.95 -26.27
N LEU A 31 15.72 17.13 -26.02
CA LEU A 31 14.94 18.31 -25.62
C LEU A 31 14.00 18.79 -26.74
N THR A 32 14.44 18.70 -27.99
CA THR A 32 13.59 18.99 -29.16
C THR A 32 12.43 18.02 -29.26
N ASP A 33 12.67 16.71 -29.11
CA ASP A 33 11.60 15.71 -29.17
C ASP A 33 10.60 15.88 -28.01
N VAL A 34 11.10 16.08 -26.79
CA VAL A 34 10.27 16.40 -25.61
C VAL A 34 9.42 17.63 -25.87
N CYS A 35 10.04 18.74 -26.32
CA CYS A 35 9.33 19.99 -26.58
C CYS A 35 8.23 19.80 -27.62
N ARG A 36 8.54 19.12 -28.74
CA ARG A 36 7.58 18.82 -29.80
C ARG A 36 6.42 17.98 -29.29
N LYS A 37 6.68 16.92 -28.53
CA LYS A 37 5.64 16.03 -27.99
C LYS A 37 4.72 16.73 -26.98
N VAL A 38 5.24 17.66 -26.18
CA VAL A 38 4.46 18.31 -25.11
C VAL A 38 3.91 19.70 -25.46
N THR A 39 4.40 20.34 -26.51
CA THR A 39 3.94 21.69 -26.91
C THR A 39 3.53 21.80 -28.38
N GLY A 40 3.89 20.83 -29.21
CA GLY A 40 3.65 20.84 -30.66
C GLY A 40 4.69 21.61 -31.47
N THR A 41 5.68 22.24 -30.84
CA THR A 41 6.77 22.97 -31.52
C THR A 41 8.14 22.42 -31.12
N SER A 42 9.08 22.52 -32.06
CA SER A 42 10.50 22.20 -31.83
C SER A 42 11.32 23.41 -31.37
N GLU A 43 10.77 24.62 -31.44
CA GLU A 43 11.44 25.83 -30.97
C GLU A 43 11.30 25.95 -29.45
N TYR A 44 12.40 26.18 -28.74
CA TYR A 44 12.42 26.39 -27.30
C TYR A 44 13.63 27.21 -26.86
N THR A 45 13.56 27.68 -25.62
CA THR A 45 14.72 28.15 -24.86
C THR A 45 14.96 27.21 -23.70
N VAL A 46 16.23 26.98 -23.32
CA VAL A 46 16.60 26.10 -22.21
C VAL A 46 17.53 26.81 -21.24
N GLU A 47 17.27 26.63 -19.95
CA GLU A 47 18.11 27.07 -18.85
C GLU A 47 18.54 25.86 -18.01
N PHE A 48 19.85 25.63 -17.97
CA PHE A 48 20.47 24.70 -17.02
C PHE A 48 20.87 25.46 -15.77
N ASP A 49 20.03 25.36 -14.75
CA ASP A 49 20.18 26.04 -13.48
C ASP A 49 21.25 25.32 -12.63
N ASN A 50 22.41 25.98 -12.54
CA ASN A 50 23.57 25.54 -11.79
C ASN A 50 23.59 26.05 -10.34
N GLU A 51 22.65 26.92 -9.96
CA GLU A 51 22.64 27.55 -8.64
C GLU A 51 21.98 26.64 -7.61
N GLY A 52 22.58 26.52 -6.42
CA GLY A 52 21.93 25.98 -5.22
C GLY A 52 21.14 24.66 -5.40
N GLY A 53 21.80 23.52 -5.15
CA GLY A 53 21.15 22.22 -4.98
C GLY A 53 21.24 21.30 -6.21
N TYR A 54 20.42 20.24 -6.21
CA TYR A 54 20.42 19.16 -7.20
C TYR A 54 19.03 18.90 -7.77
N ASN A 55 19.00 18.30 -8.96
CA ASN A 55 17.76 17.91 -9.61
C ASN A 55 17.07 16.78 -8.84
N LYS A 56 16.03 17.13 -8.07
CA LYS A 56 15.20 16.13 -7.41
C LYS A 56 14.10 15.69 -8.36
N GLY A 57 14.14 14.41 -8.69
CA GLY A 57 13.14 13.75 -9.51
C GLY A 57 13.49 13.61 -10.98
N ARG A 58 14.71 13.99 -11.40
CA ARG A 58 15.11 14.02 -12.83
C ARG A 58 14.06 14.79 -13.63
N LEU A 59 13.81 16.02 -13.19
CA LEU A 59 12.65 16.82 -13.56
C LEU A 59 13.11 18.05 -14.36
N ALA A 60 12.48 18.26 -15.51
CA ALA A 60 12.42 19.54 -16.20
C ALA A 60 11.05 20.19 -15.96
N THR A 61 11.01 21.52 -16.01
CA THR A 61 9.75 22.26 -16.09
C THR A 61 9.71 23.12 -17.33
N ILE A 62 8.62 23.02 -18.10
CA ILE A 62 8.40 23.77 -19.33
C ILE A 62 7.27 24.76 -19.08
N SER A 63 7.53 26.05 -19.31
CA SER A 63 6.51 27.09 -19.25
C SER A 63 6.15 27.53 -20.65
N TYR A 64 4.87 27.45 -21.01
CA TYR A 64 4.41 27.76 -22.37
C TYR A 64 2.94 28.20 -22.36
N LYS A 65 2.63 29.36 -22.95
CA LYS A 65 1.27 29.90 -23.11
C LYS A 65 0.41 29.85 -21.84
N GLY A 66 1.01 30.19 -20.70
CA GLY A 66 0.32 30.18 -19.39
C GLY A 66 0.14 28.78 -18.75
N SER A 67 0.61 27.73 -19.41
CA SER A 67 0.65 26.37 -18.89
C SER A 67 2.04 26.02 -18.37
N LYS A 68 2.09 25.13 -17.37
CA LYS A 68 3.32 24.59 -16.82
C LYS A 68 3.32 23.08 -16.93
N ILE A 69 4.28 22.53 -17.66
CA ILE A 69 4.42 21.11 -17.91
C ILE A 69 5.63 20.60 -17.13
N TYR A 70 5.46 19.51 -16.41
CA TYR A 70 6.50 18.85 -15.64
C TYR A 70 6.94 17.62 -16.43
N VAL A 71 8.23 17.47 -16.74
CA VAL A 71 8.73 16.30 -17.48
C VAL A 71 9.74 15.57 -16.61
N SER A 72 9.38 14.37 -16.15
CA SER A 72 10.29 13.48 -15.42
C SER A 72 10.96 12.52 -16.39
N PHE A 73 12.27 12.37 -16.27
CA PHE A 73 13.06 11.47 -17.11
C PHE A 73 13.32 10.13 -16.41
N SER A 74 13.46 9.05 -17.18
CA SER A 74 13.99 7.77 -16.68
C SER A 74 15.49 7.88 -16.36
N GLN A 75 16.11 6.80 -15.87
CA GLN A 75 17.56 6.74 -15.76
C GLN A 75 18.16 6.63 -17.17
N ALA A 76 19.32 7.26 -17.39
CA ALA A 76 20.14 7.04 -18.57
C ALA A 76 21.22 5.98 -18.27
N GLY A 77 21.64 5.24 -19.30
CA GLY A 77 22.71 4.24 -19.18
C GLY A 77 22.28 2.95 -18.48
N LYS A 78 23.14 2.37 -17.64
CA LYS A 78 22.86 1.09 -16.97
C LYS A 78 21.86 1.26 -15.83
N VAL A 79 20.83 0.40 -15.78
CA VAL A 79 19.83 0.43 -14.69
C VAL A 79 20.50 0.07 -13.36
N GLU A 80 20.70 1.07 -12.51
CA GLU A 80 21.12 0.87 -11.12
C GLU A 80 19.88 0.69 -10.24
N GLY A 81 19.56 -0.56 -9.87
CA GLY A 81 18.56 -0.90 -8.85
C GLY A 81 17.10 -0.44 -9.14
N ARG A 82 16.18 -1.41 -9.23
CA ARG A 82 14.73 -1.20 -9.48
C ARG A 82 14.09 -0.03 -8.72
N ASN A 83 14.45 0.13 -7.44
CA ASN A 83 13.84 1.13 -6.55
C ASN A 83 14.27 2.57 -6.84
N TYR A 84 15.45 2.79 -7.44
CA TYR A 84 15.97 4.13 -7.67
C TYR A 84 15.12 4.89 -8.70
N ASN A 85 14.68 4.20 -9.76
CA ASN A 85 13.89 4.77 -10.83
C ASN A 85 12.57 5.39 -10.34
N PHE A 86 11.79 4.64 -9.55
CA PHE A 86 10.47 5.08 -9.12
C PHE A 86 10.50 6.05 -7.94
N GLN A 87 11.55 6.02 -7.11
CA GLN A 87 11.76 7.03 -6.07
C GLN A 87 11.97 8.43 -6.67
N SER A 88 12.72 8.51 -7.76
CA SER A 88 12.93 9.77 -8.49
C SER A 88 11.60 10.31 -8.99
N LEU A 89 10.83 9.50 -9.72
CA LEU A 89 9.53 9.93 -10.22
C LEU A 89 8.58 10.34 -9.09
N THR A 90 8.47 9.56 -8.03
CA THR A 90 7.58 9.90 -6.90
C THR A 90 7.92 11.29 -6.36
N THR A 91 9.21 11.63 -6.32
CA THR A 91 9.67 12.97 -5.92
C THR A 91 9.27 14.05 -6.92
N ALA A 92 9.30 13.78 -8.23
CA ALA A 92 8.79 14.68 -9.26
C ALA A 92 7.27 14.87 -9.15
N LEU A 93 6.53 13.81 -8.90
CA LEU A 93 5.07 13.83 -8.75
C LEU A 93 4.64 14.61 -7.51
N VAL A 94 5.32 14.41 -6.37
CA VAL A 94 5.12 15.21 -5.14
C VAL A 94 5.38 16.70 -5.40
N ARG A 95 6.42 17.03 -6.18
CA ARG A 95 6.68 18.42 -6.59
C ARG A 95 5.59 18.98 -7.52
N PHE A 96 5.05 18.13 -8.40
CA PHE A 96 3.93 18.49 -9.25
C PHE A 96 2.71 18.84 -8.39
N TYR A 97 2.23 17.95 -7.50
CA TYR A 97 1.07 18.23 -6.65
C TYR A 97 1.24 19.49 -5.78
N ARG A 98 2.43 19.71 -5.22
CA ARG A 98 2.71 20.90 -4.39
C ARG A 98 2.82 22.21 -5.18
N GLY A 99 3.09 22.14 -6.48
CA GLY A 99 3.32 23.31 -7.33
C GLY A 99 2.30 23.51 -8.45
N SER A 100 1.41 22.55 -8.67
CA SER A 100 0.45 22.54 -9.77
C SER A 100 -0.70 23.51 -9.52
N ARG A 101 -1.21 24.06 -10.61
CA ARG A 101 -2.49 24.77 -10.69
C ARG A 101 -3.32 24.13 -11.79
N HIS A 102 -4.56 24.59 -11.99
CA HIS A 102 -5.56 24.01 -12.90
C HIS A 102 -5.12 23.75 -14.36
N SER A 103 -3.96 24.25 -14.82
CA SER A 103 -3.42 24.06 -16.18
C SER A 103 -2.11 23.25 -16.25
N SER A 104 -1.70 22.60 -15.15
CA SER A 104 -0.45 21.82 -15.12
C SER A 104 -0.67 20.35 -15.41
N ARG A 105 0.27 19.75 -16.14
CA ARG A 105 0.36 18.29 -16.35
C ARG A 105 1.76 17.77 -16.07
N ILE A 106 1.87 16.47 -15.81
CA ILE A 106 3.14 15.78 -15.61
C ILE A 106 3.30 14.65 -16.63
N CYS A 107 4.43 14.64 -17.30
CA CYS A 107 4.81 13.67 -18.31
C CYS A 107 6.03 12.85 -17.86
N PHE A 108 6.17 11.66 -18.42
CA PHE A 108 7.33 10.79 -18.25
C PHE A 108 7.98 10.49 -19.59
N TYR A 109 9.29 10.72 -19.67
CA TYR A 109 10.10 10.49 -20.86
C TYR A 109 11.17 9.43 -20.59
N PHE A 110 11.19 8.38 -21.39
CA PHE A 110 12.20 7.34 -21.37
C PHE A 110 13.48 7.81 -22.07
N LEU A 111 14.61 7.74 -21.37
CA LEU A 111 15.94 7.92 -21.93
C LEU A 111 16.51 6.58 -22.43
N PRO A 112 17.48 6.60 -23.36
CA PRO A 112 18.26 5.42 -23.72
C PRO A 112 18.93 4.79 -22.49
N GLN A 113 18.74 3.49 -22.30
CA GLN A 113 19.17 2.76 -21.11
C GLN A 113 19.29 1.27 -21.43
N GLU A 114 20.25 0.59 -20.81
CA GLU A 114 20.49 -0.85 -20.93
C GLU A 114 19.76 -1.64 -19.82
N GLY A 115 19.11 -2.75 -20.18
CA GLY A 115 18.47 -3.68 -19.25
C GLY A 115 16.97 -3.85 -19.49
N ASN A 116 16.36 -4.80 -18.76
CA ASN A 116 14.94 -5.14 -18.92
C ASN A 116 14.03 -4.09 -18.26
N ARG A 117 13.16 -3.46 -19.06
CA ARG A 117 12.17 -2.44 -18.64
C ARG A 117 10.77 -2.99 -18.42
N GLU A 118 10.53 -4.27 -18.71
CA GLU A 118 9.21 -4.88 -18.76
C GLU A 118 9.10 -6.09 -17.82
N THR A 119 9.84 -6.08 -16.70
CA THR A 119 9.55 -7.04 -15.62
C THR A 119 8.19 -6.73 -15.01
N GLU A 120 7.51 -7.73 -14.42
CA GLU A 120 6.21 -7.56 -13.77
C GLU A 120 6.15 -6.36 -12.80
N TYR A 121 7.22 -6.12 -12.04
CA TYR A 121 7.30 -4.97 -11.13
C TYR A 121 7.33 -3.63 -11.89
N PHE A 122 8.09 -3.54 -12.99
CA PHE A 122 8.13 -2.34 -13.81
C PHE A 122 6.76 -2.08 -14.44
N SER A 123 6.13 -3.12 -15.01
CA SER A 123 4.79 -3.02 -15.58
C SER A 123 3.77 -2.56 -14.53
N PHE A 124 3.76 -3.16 -13.33
CA PHE A 124 2.93 -2.70 -12.22
C PHE A 124 3.17 -1.23 -11.91
N MET A 125 4.42 -0.81 -11.72
CA MET A 125 4.74 0.56 -11.38
C MET A 125 4.35 1.55 -12.49
N TYR A 126 4.55 1.23 -13.77
CA TYR A 126 4.10 2.10 -14.87
C TYR A 126 2.59 2.30 -14.87
N ARG A 127 1.83 1.24 -14.60
CA ARG A 127 0.37 1.35 -14.44
C ARG A 127 0.00 2.22 -13.24
N VAL A 128 0.69 2.10 -12.11
CA VAL A 128 0.51 2.98 -10.93
C VAL A 128 0.78 4.44 -11.33
N MET A 129 1.86 4.71 -12.07
CA MET A 129 2.20 6.06 -12.55
C MET A 129 1.10 6.64 -13.46
N ALA A 130 0.66 5.88 -14.46
CA ALA A 130 -0.39 6.29 -15.38
C ALA A 130 -1.70 6.58 -14.63
N THR A 131 -2.02 5.75 -13.64
CA THR A 131 -3.19 5.90 -12.77
C THR A 131 -3.08 7.14 -11.88
N ALA A 132 -1.87 7.50 -11.44
CA ALA A 132 -1.60 8.73 -10.67
C ALA A 132 -1.59 10.02 -11.51
N GLY A 133 -1.91 9.93 -12.82
CA GLY A 133 -2.01 11.06 -13.73
C GLY A 133 -0.75 11.37 -14.54
N VAL A 134 0.23 10.46 -14.59
CA VAL A 134 1.45 10.65 -15.40
C VAL A 134 1.18 10.26 -16.86
N GLU A 135 1.47 11.18 -17.78
CA GLU A 135 1.41 10.94 -19.23
C GLU A 135 2.75 10.41 -19.75
N PHE A 136 2.77 9.21 -20.33
CA PHE A 136 3.95 8.71 -21.03
C PHE A 136 3.97 9.28 -22.45
N ILE A 137 5.11 9.81 -22.88
CA ILE A 137 5.20 10.58 -24.14
C ILE A 137 6.07 9.93 -25.21
N ASN A 138 6.80 8.87 -24.87
CA ASN A 138 7.64 8.12 -25.81
C ASN A 138 7.73 6.62 -25.45
N ASP A 139 6.77 6.09 -24.70
CA ASP A 139 6.76 4.69 -24.27
C ASP A 139 6.72 3.72 -25.45
N GLU A 140 6.07 4.09 -26.56
CA GLU A 140 5.98 3.31 -27.80
C GLU A 140 7.34 2.97 -28.42
N GLN A 141 8.39 3.73 -28.07
CA GLN A 141 9.74 3.53 -28.57
C GLN A 141 10.55 2.54 -27.72
N TYR A 142 10.11 2.29 -26.48
CA TYR A 142 10.89 1.57 -25.48
C TYR A 142 10.17 0.37 -24.86
N LEU A 143 8.84 0.30 -24.97
CA LEU A 143 8.02 -0.77 -24.40
C LEU A 143 7.32 -1.53 -25.53
N THR A 144 7.19 -2.84 -25.35
CA THR A 144 6.41 -3.69 -26.25
C THR A 144 4.93 -3.69 -25.87
N GLN A 145 4.63 -3.50 -24.58
CA GLN A 145 3.26 -3.46 -24.07
C GLN A 145 2.80 -2.03 -23.83
N THR A 146 1.53 -1.76 -24.14
CA THR A 146 0.87 -0.50 -23.80
C THR A 146 0.64 -0.40 -22.30
N ILE A 147 0.88 0.79 -21.74
CA ILE A 147 0.65 1.05 -20.31
C ILE A 147 -0.84 1.36 -20.08
N GLU A 148 -1.55 0.43 -19.44
CA GLU A 148 -2.95 0.62 -19.08
C GLU A 148 -3.14 1.06 -17.63
N LYS A 149 -3.99 2.07 -17.40
CA LYS A 149 -4.37 2.50 -16.05
C LYS A 149 -5.09 1.37 -15.29
N PHE A 150 -5.05 1.41 -13.97
CA PHE A 150 -5.94 0.60 -13.15
C PHE A 150 -7.36 1.17 -13.21
N ALA A 151 -8.38 0.31 -13.33
CA ALA A 151 -9.76 0.78 -13.39
C ALA A 151 -10.32 1.06 -11.99
N ASN A 152 -9.89 0.29 -10.99
CA ASN A 152 -10.32 0.43 -9.61
C ASN A 152 -9.23 -0.05 -8.63
N VAL A 153 -9.46 0.15 -7.32
CA VAL A 153 -8.52 -0.23 -6.25
C VAL A 153 -8.29 -1.73 -6.16
N GLN A 154 -9.32 -2.54 -6.40
CA GLN A 154 -9.18 -4.01 -6.37
C GLN A 154 -8.17 -4.48 -7.42
N ASP A 155 -8.13 -3.84 -8.59
CA ASP A 155 -7.13 -4.19 -9.61
C ASP A 155 -5.70 -3.92 -9.13
N ILE A 156 -5.48 -2.84 -8.35
CA ILE A 156 -4.17 -2.55 -7.74
C ILE A 156 -3.83 -3.61 -6.71
N ILE A 157 -4.78 -3.98 -5.84
CA ILE A 157 -4.61 -5.02 -4.80
C ILE A 157 -4.19 -6.33 -5.46
N ASN A 158 -4.99 -6.81 -6.42
CA ASN A 158 -4.75 -8.07 -7.12
C ASN A 158 -3.39 -8.08 -7.84
N ALA A 159 -3.05 -7.00 -8.54
CA ALA A 159 -1.77 -6.90 -9.23
C ALA A 159 -0.59 -6.87 -8.25
N ARG A 160 -0.76 -6.25 -7.08
CA ARG A 160 0.26 -6.19 -6.04
C ARG A 160 0.46 -7.54 -5.36
N ASP A 161 -0.61 -8.27 -5.10
CA ASP A 161 -0.54 -9.57 -4.42
C ASP A 161 0.15 -10.62 -5.30
N ARG A 162 -0.09 -10.61 -6.62
CA ARG A 162 0.67 -11.43 -7.59
C ARG A 162 2.17 -11.17 -7.55
N LEU A 163 2.61 -9.92 -7.32
CA LEU A 163 4.04 -9.61 -7.21
C LEU A 163 4.68 -10.17 -5.92
N ARG A 164 3.86 -10.49 -4.91
CA ARG A 164 4.27 -11.00 -3.60
C ARG A 164 4.29 -12.52 -3.55
N GLU A 165 3.48 -13.19 -4.38
CA GLU A 165 3.52 -14.65 -4.55
C GLU A 165 4.98 -15.09 -4.86
N GLY A 166 5.58 -15.83 -3.92
CA GLY A 166 6.98 -16.29 -4.00
C GLY A 166 8.05 -15.37 -3.38
N LYS A 167 7.70 -14.21 -2.81
CA LYS A 167 8.66 -13.25 -2.18
C LYS A 167 8.23 -12.80 -0.77
N ARG A 168 8.01 -13.77 0.13
CA ARG A 168 7.59 -13.54 1.53
C ARG A 168 8.49 -12.56 2.32
N ASN A 169 9.75 -12.38 1.92
CA ASN A 169 10.70 -11.48 2.62
C ASN A 169 10.69 -10.01 2.13
N ASN A 170 9.85 -9.64 1.15
CA ASN A 170 9.78 -8.24 0.69
C ASN A 170 8.63 -7.48 1.35
N ASN A 171 8.94 -6.92 2.52
CA ASN A 171 8.11 -6.14 3.43
C ASN A 171 7.60 -4.82 2.84
N SER A 172 6.81 -4.87 1.77
CA SER A 172 6.20 -3.69 1.13
C SER A 172 4.94 -3.19 1.88
N SER A 173 4.50 -1.96 1.62
CA SER A 173 3.23 -1.41 2.17
C SER A 173 2.02 -2.28 1.78
N TYR A 174 0.92 -2.22 2.53
CA TYR A 174 -0.30 -2.96 2.18
C TYR A 174 -1.38 -2.02 1.66
N LEU A 175 -2.21 -2.52 0.74
CA LEU A 175 -3.41 -1.86 0.24
C LEU A 175 -4.57 -2.85 0.37
N THR A 176 -5.67 -2.43 0.97
CA THR A 176 -6.88 -3.25 1.14
C THR A 176 -8.13 -2.34 1.11
N LYS A 177 -9.30 -2.91 1.37
CA LYS A 177 -10.55 -2.18 1.55
C LYS A 177 -11.17 -2.50 2.91
N SER A 178 -11.81 -1.49 3.49
CA SER A 178 -12.69 -1.66 4.65
C SER A 178 -14.10 -2.08 4.22
N GLU A 179 -14.93 -2.49 5.17
CA GLU A 179 -16.35 -2.86 5.02
C GLU A 179 -17.17 -1.86 4.16
N TYR A 180 -16.83 -0.57 4.23
CA TYR A 180 -17.51 0.50 3.48
C TYR A 180 -16.89 0.80 2.11
N GLY A 181 -16.01 -0.08 1.61
CA GLY A 181 -15.30 0.11 0.34
C GLY A 181 -14.29 1.26 0.34
N VAL A 182 -13.90 1.76 1.52
CA VAL A 182 -12.84 2.77 1.64
C VAL A 182 -11.49 2.09 1.42
N ALA A 183 -10.67 2.63 0.51
CA ALA A 183 -9.32 2.12 0.30
C ALA A 183 -8.43 2.44 1.50
N GLU A 184 -7.77 1.43 2.03
CA GLU A 184 -6.91 1.54 3.21
C GLU A 184 -5.49 1.16 2.85
N ILE A 185 -4.56 2.09 3.08
CA ILE A 185 -3.14 1.94 2.76
C ILE A 185 -2.35 1.93 4.06
N TYR A 186 -1.69 0.82 4.34
CA TYR A 186 -0.77 0.68 5.47
C TYR A 186 0.63 1.03 4.98
N ALA A 187 0.95 2.32 5.04
CA ALA A 187 2.14 2.91 4.47
C ALA A 187 3.35 2.75 5.40
N LYS A 188 4.29 1.91 4.97
CA LYS A 188 5.60 1.76 5.62
C LYS A 188 6.44 3.04 5.41
N THR A 189 6.95 3.60 6.49
CA THR A 189 7.61 4.93 6.50
C THR A 189 9.13 4.88 6.24
N TYR A 190 9.73 3.68 6.22
CA TYR A 190 11.17 3.50 6.08
C TYR A 190 11.62 3.14 4.65
N GLY A 191 12.89 3.43 4.34
CA GLY A 191 13.57 2.95 3.13
C GLY A 191 12.94 3.38 1.80
N ALA A 192 12.93 2.46 0.84
CA ALA A 192 12.33 2.65 -0.49
C ALA A 192 10.79 2.57 -0.46
N ASN A 193 10.24 1.81 0.50
CA ASN A 193 8.81 1.54 0.64
C ASN A 193 7.99 2.81 0.82
N LYS A 194 8.55 3.83 1.49
CA LYS A 194 7.86 5.12 1.67
C LYS A 194 7.48 5.80 0.35
N LYS A 195 8.34 5.74 -0.67
CA LYS A 195 8.06 6.39 -1.97
C LYS A 195 7.07 5.56 -2.78
N GLU A 196 7.20 4.24 -2.74
CA GLU A 196 6.20 3.36 -3.35
C GLU A 196 4.81 3.57 -2.72
N ALA A 197 4.74 3.65 -1.39
CA ALA A 197 3.50 3.91 -0.66
C ALA A 197 2.84 5.22 -1.10
N VAL A 198 3.63 6.30 -1.21
CA VAL A 198 3.14 7.61 -1.66
C VAL A 198 2.63 7.52 -3.10
N LEU A 199 3.37 6.88 -4.01
CA LEU A 199 2.95 6.75 -5.41
C LEU A 199 1.67 5.93 -5.55
N ILE A 200 1.54 4.82 -4.81
CA ILE A 200 0.32 4.01 -4.78
C ILE A 200 -0.84 4.80 -4.17
N SER A 201 -0.59 5.61 -3.14
CA SER A 201 -1.63 6.47 -2.53
C SER A 201 -2.14 7.52 -3.51
N LEU A 202 -1.23 8.16 -4.26
CA LEU A 202 -1.59 9.10 -5.33
C LEU A 202 -2.42 8.40 -6.42
N ALA A 203 -2.00 7.22 -6.87
CA ALA A 203 -2.74 6.45 -7.88
C ALA A 203 -4.14 6.05 -7.39
N ALA A 204 -4.23 5.47 -6.19
CA ALA A 204 -5.51 5.07 -5.61
C ALA A 204 -6.45 6.27 -5.50
N SER A 205 -5.93 7.48 -5.18
CA SER A 205 -6.76 8.69 -5.00
C SER A 205 -7.47 9.13 -6.27
N HIS A 206 -6.96 8.78 -7.45
CA HIS A 206 -7.60 9.09 -8.73
C HIS A 206 -8.78 8.16 -9.05
N ILE A 207 -8.82 6.98 -8.43
CA ILE A 207 -9.79 5.93 -8.73
C ILE A 207 -10.66 5.53 -7.52
N SER A 208 -10.59 6.30 -6.43
CA SER A 208 -11.32 6.03 -5.19
C SER A 208 -12.08 7.26 -4.71
N LYS A 209 -13.27 7.03 -4.13
CA LYS A 209 -14.05 8.10 -3.50
C LYS A 209 -13.42 8.60 -2.20
N LYS A 210 -12.80 7.70 -1.43
CA LYS A 210 -12.14 8.01 -0.15
C LYS A 210 -10.98 7.05 0.08
N ILE A 211 -9.90 7.56 0.67
CA ILE A 211 -8.70 6.81 1.04
C ILE A 211 -8.30 7.15 2.46
N ARG A 212 -7.89 6.12 3.21
CA ARG A 212 -7.19 6.26 4.48
C ARG A 212 -5.77 5.74 4.35
N ILE A 213 -4.81 6.52 4.83
CA ILE A 213 -3.40 6.17 4.83
C ILE A 213 -2.96 6.05 6.30
N TYR A 214 -2.70 4.82 6.74
CA TYR A 214 -2.16 4.54 8.06
C TYR A 214 -0.63 4.57 8.01
N GLU A 215 -0.02 5.45 8.78
CA GLU A 215 1.43 5.55 8.85
C GLU A 215 1.99 4.48 9.78
N ILE A 216 2.57 3.44 9.21
CA ILE A 216 3.14 2.33 9.96
C ILE A 216 4.60 2.63 10.26
N ARG A 217 4.86 2.97 11.52
CA ARG A 217 6.22 3.18 12.04
C ARG A 217 7.05 1.92 11.83
N GLU A 218 8.17 2.09 11.12
CA GLU A 218 9.26 1.14 11.03
C GLU A 218 10.56 1.82 11.51
N GLN A 219 11.28 1.17 12.42
CA GLN A 219 12.50 1.71 13.05
C GLN A 219 12.25 3.07 13.72
N ASN A 220 13.10 4.05 13.42
CA ASN A 220 13.08 5.40 14.00
C ASN A 220 12.24 6.41 13.19
N ILE A 221 11.58 6.00 12.10
CA ILE A 221 10.75 6.88 11.28
C ILE A 221 9.28 6.59 11.55
N SER A 222 8.59 7.50 12.22
CA SER A 222 7.16 7.34 12.56
C SER A 222 6.21 7.95 11.54
N VAL A 223 6.72 8.69 10.56
CA VAL A 223 5.93 9.50 9.63
C VAL A 223 6.49 9.50 8.22
N LEU A 224 5.62 9.62 7.22
CA LEU A 224 5.99 9.96 5.86
C LEU A 224 6.74 11.31 5.83
N PRO A 225 7.71 11.49 4.91
CA PRO A 225 8.42 12.77 4.79
C PRO A 225 7.45 13.94 4.58
N LYS A 226 7.72 15.08 5.23
CA LYS A 226 6.85 16.27 5.18
C LYS A 226 6.39 16.67 3.76
N PRO A 227 7.27 16.72 2.72
CA PRO A 227 6.81 17.05 1.37
C PRO A 227 5.84 16.03 0.80
N ASP A 228 6.00 14.75 1.14
CA ASP A 228 5.13 13.69 0.64
C ASP A 228 3.74 13.78 1.30
N LYS A 229 3.70 14.08 2.60
CA LYS A 229 2.46 14.36 3.33
C LYS A 229 1.70 15.54 2.75
N GLU A 230 2.39 16.67 2.59
CA GLU A 230 1.78 17.89 2.04
C GLU A 230 1.14 17.62 0.67
N ALA A 231 1.80 16.83 -0.19
CA ALA A 231 1.22 16.47 -1.49
C ALA A 231 -0.03 15.59 -1.37
N LEU A 232 -0.06 14.66 -0.41
CA LEU A 232 -1.22 13.80 -0.16
C LEU A 232 -2.38 14.57 0.49
N GLU A 233 -2.09 15.49 1.41
CA GLU A 233 -3.08 16.35 2.09
C GLU A 233 -3.76 17.35 1.14
N MET A 234 -3.15 17.64 -0.02
CA MET A 234 -3.78 18.45 -1.07
C MET A 234 -4.90 17.70 -1.81
N LEU A 235 -5.01 16.38 -1.65
CA LEU A 235 -6.05 15.57 -2.26
C LEU A 235 -7.29 15.54 -1.35
N PRO A 236 -8.47 15.98 -1.83
CA PRO A 236 -9.65 16.16 -0.98
C PRO A 236 -10.25 14.86 -0.44
N ASN A 237 -9.90 13.73 -1.04
CA ASN A 237 -10.40 12.39 -0.69
C ASN A 237 -9.41 11.56 0.15
N VAL A 238 -8.31 12.15 0.61
CA VAL A 238 -7.26 11.46 1.38
C VAL A 238 -7.30 11.86 2.86
N GLU A 239 -7.29 10.86 3.73
CA GLU A 239 -7.20 10.99 5.19
C GLU A 239 -5.92 10.29 5.67
N ILE A 240 -4.98 11.01 6.29
CA ILE A 240 -3.75 10.42 6.85
C ILE A 240 -3.93 10.21 8.36
N ILE A 241 -3.73 8.98 8.81
CA ILE A 241 -3.89 8.55 10.19
C ILE A 241 -2.54 8.06 10.71
N ASN A 242 -2.06 8.70 11.77
CA ASN A 242 -0.84 8.27 12.43
C ASN A 242 -1.12 7.12 13.41
N THR A 243 -0.31 6.05 13.37
CA THR A 243 -0.46 4.85 14.23
C THR A 243 0.60 4.80 15.33
N ASP A 244 0.95 5.94 15.92
CA ASP A 244 1.85 6.01 17.07
C ASP A 244 1.30 5.17 18.24
N MET A 245 2.18 4.48 18.96
CA MET A 245 1.81 3.64 20.11
C MET A 245 1.04 4.43 21.19
N GLN A 246 1.31 5.72 21.36
CA GLN A 246 0.55 6.57 22.29
C GLN A 246 -0.88 6.87 21.81
N ILE A 247 -1.13 6.80 20.51
CA ILE A 247 -2.49 6.87 19.94
C ILE A 247 -3.18 5.52 20.16
N GLU A 248 -2.50 4.42 19.87
CA GLU A 248 -3.00 3.06 20.09
C GLU A 248 -3.39 2.82 21.57
N ILE A 249 -2.54 3.22 22.52
CA ILE A 249 -2.85 3.16 23.97
C ILE A 249 -4.12 3.96 24.29
N ARG A 250 -4.24 5.18 23.78
CA ARG A 250 -5.41 6.04 24.05
C ARG A 250 -6.70 5.46 23.48
N GLU A 251 -6.67 4.93 22.27
CA GLU A 251 -7.85 4.31 21.63
C GLU A 251 -8.23 2.99 22.33
N PHE A 252 -7.23 2.18 22.71
CA PHE A 252 -7.45 0.91 23.41
C PHE A 252 -8.09 1.11 24.78
N VAL A 253 -7.59 2.07 25.56
CA VAL A 253 -8.09 2.38 26.91
C VAL A 253 -9.38 3.19 26.87
N GLY A 254 -9.52 4.13 25.92
CA GLY A 254 -10.57 5.15 25.95
C GLY A 254 -11.80 4.90 25.08
N ARG A 255 -11.72 4.09 24.02
CA ARG A 255 -12.82 3.95 23.04
C ARG A 255 -13.30 2.52 22.77
N ASN A 256 -12.78 1.53 23.49
CA ASN A 256 -13.08 0.12 23.21
C ASN A 256 -12.88 -0.28 21.74
N SER A 257 -11.93 0.36 21.04
CA SER A 257 -11.57 -0.05 19.69
C SER A 257 -11.05 -1.48 19.75
N LEU A 258 -11.82 -2.42 19.19
CA LEU A 258 -11.49 -3.85 19.17
C LEU A 258 -10.48 -4.18 18.07
N ARG A 259 -10.36 -3.32 17.04
CA ARG A 259 -9.56 -3.61 15.84
C ARG A 259 -8.75 -2.38 15.46
N SER A 260 -7.54 -2.32 15.97
CA SER A 260 -6.67 -1.18 15.73
C SER A 260 -5.98 -1.28 14.37
N PRO A 261 -5.61 -0.15 13.73
CA PRO A 261 -4.84 -0.18 12.48
C PRO A 261 -3.54 -0.98 12.61
N ARG A 262 -2.91 -0.95 13.79
CA ARG A 262 -1.71 -1.75 14.06
C ARG A 262 -1.98 -3.25 14.05
N TYR A 263 -3.08 -3.69 14.66
CA TYR A 263 -3.51 -5.09 14.62
C TYR A 263 -3.74 -5.58 13.20
N ILE A 264 -4.49 -4.82 12.39
CA ILE A 264 -4.73 -5.16 10.98
C ILE A 264 -3.43 -5.21 10.20
N PHE A 265 -2.51 -4.27 10.42
CA PHE A 265 -1.19 -4.32 9.81
C PHE A 265 -0.41 -5.58 10.20
N ASN A 266 -0.40 -5.94 11.48
CA ASN A 266 0.33 -7.12 11.96
C ASN A 266 -0.26 -8.43 11.38
N LEU A 267 -1.58 -8.51 11.22
CA LEU A 267 -2.21 -9.62 10.50
C LEU A 267 -1.85 -9.64 9.01
N LEU A 268 -1.84 -8.47 8.35
CA LEU A 268 -1.42 -8.38 6.95
C LEU A 268 0.05 -8.79 6.76
N ASP A 269 0.92 -8.45 7.72
CA ASP A 269 2.34 -8.79 7.69
C ASP A 269 2.59 -10.28 7.96
N ARG A 270 1.81 -10.89 8.87
CA ARG A 270 1.93 -12.29 9.23
C ARG A 270 1.21 -13.24 8.25
N LEU A 271 -0.06 -12.97 7.98
CA LEU A 271 -0.97 -13.87 7.23
C LEU A 271 -1.13 -13.46 5.76
N GLY A 272 -0.66 -12.28 5.36
CA GLY A 272 -0.82 -11.77 4.00
C GLY A 272 -2.19 -11.13 3.77
N PRO A 273 -2.64 -11.02 2.49
CA PRO A 273 -3.88 -10.35 2.15
C PRO A 273 -5.09 -10.99 2.83
N LYS A 274 -6.15 -10.19 3.01
CA LYS A 274 -7.41 -10.65 3.62
C LYS A 274 -7.99 -11.82 2.82
N LYS A 275 -8.01 -13.00 3.45
CA LYS A 275 -8.62 -14.22 2.90
C LYS A 275 -9.18 -15.04 4.04
N CYS A 276 -10.48 -15.36 4.01
CA CYS A 276 -11.08 -16.15 5.06
C CYS A 276 -10.46 -17.56 5.10
N THR A 277 -9.90 -17.94 6.24
CA THR A 277 -9.22 -19.24 6.40
C THR A 277 -10.19 -20.42 6.33
N LEU A 278 -11.48 -20.22 6.60
CA LEU A 278 -12.49 -21.28 6.67
C LEU A 278 -13.26 -21.53 5.37
N CYS A 279 -13.24 -20.58 4.42
CA CYS A 279 -14.00 -20.70 3.16
C CYS A 279 -13.34 -20.10 1.92
N ASP A 280 -12.10 -19.62 2.03
CA ASP A 280 -11.35 -18.97 0.95
C ASP A 280 -12.03 -17.74 0.33
N CYS A 281 -13.02 -17.14 0.99
CA CYS A 281 -13.56 -15.84 0.59
C CYS A 281 -12.42 -14.80 0.57
N GLU A 282 -12.26 -14.11 -0.57
CA GLU A 282 -11.21 -13.10 -0.82
C GLU A 282 -11.78 -11.69 -0.98
N ILE A 283 -13.06 -11.46 -0.66
CA ILE A 283 -13.70 -10.15 -0.73
C ILE A 283 -13.28 -9.32 0.50
N PRO A 284 -12.36 -8.34 0.39
CA PRO A 284 -11.74 -7.70 1.55
C PRO A 284 -12.74 -6.97 2.47
N GLU A 285 -13.84 -6.49 1.90
CA GLU A 285 -14.93 -5.82 2.62
C GLU A 285 -15.68 -6.77 3.57
N LEU A 286 -15.77 -8.06 3.24
CA LEU A 286 -16.47 -9.06 4.06
C LEU A 286 -15.54 -9.74 5.08
N ILE A 287 -14.25 -9.39 5.09
CA ILE A 287 -13.22 -10.08 5.86
C ILE A 287 -12.69 -9.19 6.97
N GLU A 288 -12.65 -9.78 8.15
CA GLU A 288 -12.26 -9.15 9.40
C GLU A 288 -11.14 -9.94 10.07
N GLY A 289 -10.32 -9.25 10.86
CA GLY A 289 -9.35 -9.90 11.75
C GLY A 289 -10.07 -10.31 13.02
N ALA A 290 -10.31 -11.60 13.17
CA ALA A 290 -10.93 -12.19 14.35
C ALA A 290 -9.84 -12.49 15.38
N HIS A 291 -10.02 -11.99 16.61
CA HIS A 291 -9.09 -12.28 17.70
C HIS A 291 -9.28 -13.70 18.21
N ILE A 292 -8.17 -14.44 18.36
CA ILE A 292 -8.21 -15.79 18.94
C ILE A 292 -8.59 -15.69 20.42
N TRP A 293 -7.83 -14.93 21.20
CA TRP A 293 -8.19 -14.52 22.55
C TRP A 293 -8.89 -13.15 22.50
N PRO A 294 -10.21 -13.08 22.81
CA PRO A 294 -11.00 -11.87 22.64
C PRO A 294 -10.44 -10.67 23.40
N VAL A 295 -10.46 -9.49 22.77
CA VAL A 295 -10.01 -8.23 23.40
C VAL A 295 -10.79 -7.90 24.67
N ALA A 296 -12.07 -8.29 24.75
CA ALA A 296 -12.86 -8.14 25.96
C ALA A 296 -12.27 -8.91 27.15
N ASP A 297 -11.83 -10.15 26.92
CA ASP A 297 -11.25 -11.01 27.95
C ASP A 297 -9.86 -10.52 28.36
N ILE A 298 -9.04 -10.11 27.38
CA ILE A 298 -7.75 -9.45 27.62
C ILE A 298 -7.94 -8.24 28.54
N LYS A 299 -8.95 -7.41 28.28
CA LYS A 299 -9.25 -6.23 29.09
C LYS A 299 -9.75 -6.57 30.49
N ALA A 300 -10.57 -7.63 30.60
CA ALA A 300 -11.13 -8.08 31.86
C ALA A 300 -10.08 -8.69 32.81
N ASP A 301 -9.01 -9.28 32.28
CA ASP A 301 -7.96 -9.90 33.09
C ASP A 301 -7.20 -8.86 33.93
N LYS A 302 -7.43 -8.86 35.25
CA LYS A 302 -6.82 -7.90 36.18
C LYS A 302 -5.36 -8.23 36.52
N SER A 303 -4.87 -9.41 36.17
CA SER A 303 -3.50 -9.84 36.44
C SER A 303 -2.48 -9.25 35.47
N ILE A 304 -2.95 -8.72 34.33
CA ILE A 304 -2.10 -8.24 33.25
C ILE A 304 -2.04 -6.70 33.25
N PRO A 305 -0.84 -6.11 33.21
CA PRO A 305 -0.65 -4.66 33.01
C PRO A 305 -1.21 -4.14 31.68
N ASN A 306 -1.64 -2.88 31.63
CA ASN A 306 -2.31 -2.29 30.45
C ASN A 306 -1.44 -2.26 29.18
N ASP A 307 -0.14 -2.06 29.32
CA ASP A 307 0.83 -2.12 28.23
C ASP A 307 0.94 -3.54 27.65
N GLN A 308 0.98 -4.55 28.51
CA GLN A 308 0.98 -5.95 28.09
C GLN A 308 -0.36 -6.37 27.46
N LYS A 309 -1.50 -5.88 27.97
CA LYS A 309 -2.82 -6.07 27.34
C LYS A 309 -2.86 -5.52 25.92
N LEU A 310 -2.31 -4.32 25.71
CA LEU A 310 -2.24 -3.74 24.38
C LEU A 310 -1.39 -4.62 23.45
N ASN A 311 -0.25 -5.12 23.91
CA ASN A 311 0.61 -6.01 23.12
C ASN A 311 -0.18 -7.25 22.66
N TYR A 312 -0.93 -7.91 23.55
CA TYR A 312 -1.79 -9.03 23.18
C TYR A 312 -2.91 -8.66 22.19
N ALA A 313 -3.48 -7.47 22.33
CA ALA A 313 -4.58 -7.01 21.47
C ALA A 313 -4.13 -6.64 20.05
N ILE A 314 -2.88 -6.19 19.88
CA ILE A 314 -2.32 -5.82 18.57
C ILE A 314 -1.47 -6.93 17.95
N ASP A 315 -1.20 -8.02 18.66
CA ASP A 315 -0.37 -9.10 18.15
C ASP A 315 -1.03 -9.77 16.93
N GLY A 316 -0.28 -9.90 15.83
CA GLY A 316 -0.72 -10.64 14.65
C GLY A 316 -0.85 -12.15 14.91
N HIS A 317 -0.22 -12.66 15.96
CA HIS A 317 -0.39 -14.04 16.42
C HIS A 317 -1.73 -14.29 17.11
N ASN A 318 -2.35 -13.24 17.66
CA ASN A 318 -3.67 -13.28 18.26
C ASN A 318 -4.79 -13.03 17.24
N GLY A 319 -4.63 -13.50 16.00
CA GLY A 319 -5.70 -13.31 15.04
C GLY A 319 -5.61 -14.12 13.78
N ILE A 320 -6.76 -14.18 13.13
CA ILE A 320 -7.01 -14.91 11.89
C ILE A 320 -7.96 -14.12 11.00
N TRP A 321 -7.82 -14.28 9.68
CA TRP A 321 -8.76 -13.69 8.74
C TRP A 321 -10.01 -14.55 8.62
N LEU A 322 -11.18 -14.00 8.98
CA LEU A 322 -12.48 -14.65 8.83
C LEU A 322 -13.45 -13.74 8.09
N CYS A 323 -14.32 -14.31 7.26
CA CYS A 323 -15.46 -13.55 6.76
C CYS A 323 -16.49 -13.32 7.88
N GLU A 324 -17.36 -12.32 7.74
CA GLU A 324 -18.35 -11.94 8.76
C GLU A 324 -19.11 -13.15 9.34
N ASN A 325 -19.56 -14.08 8.50
CA ASN A 325 -20.28 -15.28 8.94
C ASN A 325 -19.42 -16.17 9.84
N HIS A 326 -18.22 -16.53 9.37
CA HIS A 326 -17.31 -17.39 10.13
C HIS A 326 -16.78 -16.70 11.39
N HIS A 327 -16.56 -15.39 11.33
CA HIS A 327 -16.18 -14.59 12.49
C HIS A 327 -17.25 -14.68 13.58
N LYS A 328 -18.52 -14.46 13.20
CA LYS A 328 -19.62 -14.54 14.15
C LYS A 328 -19.78 -15.95 14.72
N MET A 329 -19.66 -16.99 13.88
CA MET A 329 -19.71 -18.38 14.34
C MET A 329 -18.58 -18.72 15.33
N PHE A 330 -17.37 -18.20 15.09
CA PHE A 330 -16.23 -18.40 15.98
C PHE A 330 -16.41 -17.67 17.31
N ASP A 331 -16.84 -16.40 17.28
CA ASP A 331 -17.08 -15.58 18.47
C ASP A 331 -18.20 -16.14 19.36
N GLU A 332 -19.27 -16.67 18.76
CA GLU A 332 -20.38 -17.30 19.49
C GLU A 332 -20.08 -18.75 19.92
N GLY A 333 -18.90 -19.28 19.60
CA GLY A 333 -18.50 -20.64 19.96
C GLY A 333 -19.26 -21.74 19.21
N LEU A 334 -19.89 -21.41 18.07
CA LEU A 334 -20.51 -22.40 17.16
C LEU A 334 -19.46 -23.21 16.42
N ILE A 335 -18.36 -22.55 16.04
CA ILE A 335 -17.16 -23.16 15.47
C ILE A 335 -16.00 -22.95 16.44
N ARG A 336 -15.16 -23.98 16.56
CA ARG A 336 -13.96 -23.97 17.37
C ARG A 336 -12.75 -24.40 16.54
N ILE A 337 -11.60 -23.82 16.87
CA ILE A 337 -10.30 -24.14 16.28
C ILE A 337 -9.52 -24.88 17.35
N GLU A 338 -9.07 -26.09 17.04
CA GLU A 338 -8.20 -26.86 17.93
C GLU A 338 -6.73 -26.45 17.75
N HIS A 339 -5.89 -26.88 18.70
CA HIS A 339 -4.45 -26.57 18.71
C HIS A 339 -3.71 -27.16 17.50
N ASP A 340 -4.22 -28.24 16.90
CA ASP A 340 -3.69 -28.81 15.66
C ASP A 340 -4.25 -28.14 14.38
N GLY A 341 -5.07 -27.09 14.54
CA GLY A 341 -5.72 -26.38 13.45
C GLY A 341 -6.99 -27.05 12.92
N THR A 342 -7.43 -28.18 13.48
CA THR A 342 -8.70 -28.81 13.08
C THR A 342 -9.89 -27.96 13.52
N ILE A 343 -10.94 -27.96 12.71
CA ILE A 343 -12.16 -27.22 12.96
C ILE A 343 -13.21 -28.15 13.57
N ARG A 344 -13.85 -27.70 14.65
CA ARG A 344 -14.93 -28.43 15.32
C ARG A 344 -16.19 -27.60 15.39
N LEU A 345 -17.32 -28.28 15.39
CA LEU A 345 -18.65 -27.71 15.38
C LEU A 345 -19.40 -28.09 16.65
N LYS A 346 -20.12 -27.14 17.22
CA LYS A 346 -20.94 -27.37 18.41
C LYS A 346 -22.00 -28.46 18.18
N ASP A 347 -22.09 -29.41 19.09
CA ASP A 347 -22.86 -30.64 18.90
C ASP A 347 -24.37 -30.50 19.21
N ASP A 348 -24.76 -29.52 20.01
CA ASP A 348 -26.14 -29.27 20.44
C ASP A 348 -27.01 -28.50 19.43
N LEU A 349 -26.45 -28.18 18.27
CA LEU A 349 -27.16 -27.54 17.17
C LEU A 349 -28.13 -28.50 16.47
N ASN A 350 -29.22 -27.97 15.91
CA ASN A 350 -30.13 -28.76 15.08
C ASN A 350 -29.47 -29.12 13.73
N ASP A 351 -30.01 -30.13 13.05
CA ASP A 351 -29.40 -30.68 11.82
C ASP A 351 -29.33 -29.67 10.67
N ASN A 352 -30.27 -28.72 10.58
CA ASN A 352 -30.26 -27.69 9.54
C ASN A 352 -29.12 -26.69 9.75
N ASP A 353 -28.93 -26.23 10.99
CA ASP A 353 -27.85 -25.30 11.34
C ASP A 353 -26.48 -25.96 11.17
N LYS A 354 -26.34 -27.23 11.58
CA LYS A 354 -25.12 -28.01 11.33
C LYS A 354 -24.82 -28.14 9.84
N SER A 355 -25.83 -28.50 9.04
CA SER A 355 -25.69 -28.66 7.59
C SER A 355 -25.27 -27.35 6.94
N PHE A 356 -25.83 -26.22 7.37
CA PHE A 356 -25.45 -24.90 6.90
C PHE A 356 -23.98 -24.61 7.20
N ILE A 357 -23.55 -24.76 8.45
CA ILE A 357 -22.17 -24.47 8.86
C ILE A 357 -21.18 -25.33 8.08
N ILE A 358 -21.42 -26.65 8.03
CA ILE A 358 -20.58 -27.59 7.27
C ILE A 358 -20.49 -27.19 5.79
N THR A 359 -21.61 -26.78 5.18
CA THR A 359 -21.63 -26.36 3.77
C THR A 359 -20.84 -25.06 3.55
N THR A 360 -20.86 -24.15 4.52
CA THR A 360 -20.15 -22.87 4.42
C THR A 360 -18.68 -22.92 4.82
N THR A 361 -18.28 -23.88 5.65
CA THR A 361 -16.91 -24.09 6.12
C THR A 361 -16.22 -25.13 5.24
N THR A 362 -15.68 -24.70 4.11
CA THR A 362 -15.04 -25.60 3.13
C THR A 362 -13.67 -26.07 3.58
N ASN A 363 -13.02 -25.37 4.50
CA ASN A 363 -11.72 -25.72 5.06
C ASN A 363 -11.88 -26.21 6.50
N THR A 364 -11.79 -27.52 6.71
CA THR A 364 -11.92 -28.17 8.03
C THR A 364 -10.59 -28.34 8.77
N LEU A 365 -9.49 -27.95 8.12
CA LEU A 365 -8.15 -27.86 8.68
C LEU A 365 -7.53 -26.52 8.24
N LEU A 366 -6.99 -25.77 9.20
CA LEU A 366 -6.32 -24.51 8.89
C LEU A 366 -5.03 -24.73 8.09
N PRO A 367 -4.66 -23.81 7.18
CA PRO A 367 -3.39 -23.86 6.49
C PRO A 367 -2.19 -23.79 7.45
N ASP A 368 -1.08 -24.43 7.05
CA ASP A 368 0.17 -24.43 7.80
C ASP A 368 0.64 -23.00 8.13
N GLY A 369 1.03 -22.79 9.39
CA GLY A 369 1.58 -21.52 9.89
C GLY A 369 0.53 -20.50 10.34
N VAL A 370 -0.78 -20.78 10.17
CA VAL A 370 -1.85 -19.97 10.78
C VAL A 370 -1.82 -20.15 12.31
N ILE A 371 -1.75 -21.40 12.77
CA ILE A 371 -1.47 -21.74 14.16
C ILE A 371 0.05 -21.88 14.30
N SER A 372 0.70 -20.88 14.90
CA SER A 372 2.10 -20.94 15.31
C SER A 372 2.20 -21.17 16.82
N GLU A 373 3.40 -21.45 17.32
CA GLU A 373 3.66 -21.62 18.77
C GLU A 373 3.10 -20.45 19.60
N GLU A 374 3.19 -19.22 19.10
CA GLU A 374 2.61 -18.04 19.77
C GLU A 374 1.08 -17.99 19.65
N ALA A 375 0.49 -18.47 18.55
CA ALA A 375 -0.96 -18.53 18.37
C ALA A 375 -1.61 -19.54 19.33
N GLU A 376 -0.92 -20.65 19.62
CA GLU A 376 -1.35 -21.67 20.60
C GLU A 376 -1.53 -21.07 21.99
N ILE A 377 -0.69 -20.10 22.38
CA ILE A 377 -0.84 -19.39 23.66
C ILE A 377 -2.20 -18.69 23.74
N TYR A 378 -2.63 -18.05 22.65
CA TYR A 378 -3.93 -17.37 22.58
C TYR A 378 -5.10 -18.35 22.57
N LEU A 379 -4.96 -19.51 21.90
CA LEU A 379 -5.96 -20.58 21.97
C LEU A 379 -6.11 -21.09 23.40
N ALA A 380 -5.01 -21.39 24.09
CA ALA A 380 -5.04 -21.80 25.50
C ALA A 380 -5.72 -20.75 26.38
N LYS A 381 -5.47 -19.46 26.16
CA LYS A 381 -6.14 -18.37 26.89
C LYS A 381 -7.65 -18.30 26.61
N ARG A 382 -8.08 -18.53 25.37
CA ARG A 382 -9.51 -18.64 25.02
C ARG A 382 -10.15 -19.85 25.72
N ASP A 383 -9.43 -20.96 25.79
CA ASP A 383 -9.89 -22.20 26.40
C ASP A 383 -10.04 -22.10 27.91
N GLU A 384 -9.15 -21.35 28.58
CA GLU A 384 -9.25 -21.04 30.01
C GLU A 384 -10.45 -20.12 30.32
N ALA A 385 -10.76 -19.18 29.42
CA ALA A 385 -11.84 -18.20 29.60
C ALA A 385 -13.23 -18.79 29.28
N SER A 386 -13.29 -19.78 28.40
CA SER A 386 -14.51 -20.51 28.07
C SER A 386 -14.65 -21.74 28.98
N THR A 387 -15.87 -22.14 29.35
CA THR A 387 -16.10 -23.46 29.99
C THR A 387 -15.98 -24.55 28.92
N TYR A 388 -14.77 -24.73 28.39
CA TYR A 388 -14.53 -25.65 27.29
C TYR A 388 -14.72 -27.10 27.76
N GLU A 389 -15.64 -27.80 27.10
CA GLU A 389 -15.80 -29.24 27.22
C GLU A 389 -15.72 -29.85 25.82
N ALA A 390 -14.67 -30.62 25.56
CA ALA A 390 -14.42 -31.26 24.27
C ALA A 390 -15.56 -32.18 23.80
N SER A 391 -16.39 -32.65 24.73
CA SER A 391 -17.58 -33.46 24.46
C SER A 391 -18.67 -32.71 23.71
N ASN A 392 -18.71 -31.38 23.80
CA ASN A 392 -19.78 -30.55 23.26
C ASN A 392 -19.52 -30.14 21.80
N TYR A 393 -18.54 -30.78 21.16
CA TYR A 393 -18.08 -30.46 19.82
C TYR A 393 -17.79 -31.72 19.00
N ILE A 394 -18.27 -31.74 17.75
CA ILE A 394 -17.99 -32.75 16.75
C ILE A 394 -16.97 -32.24 15.74
N THR A 395 -16.14 -33.13 15.22
CA THR A 395 -15.24 -32.79 14.08
C THR A 395 -16.07 -32.72 12.79
N ILE A 396 -15.81 -31.72 11.95
CA ILE A 396 -16.46 -31.53 10.64
C ILE A 396 -15.61 -32.02 9.48
#